data_AF-A0A353TAJ3-F1
#
_entry.id   AF-A0A353TAJ3-F1
#
_cell.length_a   1.000
_cell.length_b   1.000
_cell.length_c   1.000
_cell.angle_alpha   90.00
_cell.angle_beta   90.00
_cell.angle_gamma   90.00
#
_symmetry.space_group_name_H-M   'P 1'
#
loop_
_entity.id
_entity.type
_entity.pdbx_description
1 polymer ?
#
loop_
_entity_poly.entity_id
_entity_poly.type
_entity_poly.pdbx_seq_one_letter_code
_entity_poly.pdbx_strand_id
1 'polypeptide(L)'
;PVTMLQCPEKDPNNTTAMGVCQVSAIVVAGHSSDPNKKNEMLSLAEQMLSQLVKKDDVKYAFNMACVCALRKDEDGCRKWLELANEHGNLAYNNNYFLLNNFFGEFANKEWFKKLKWTDPPIWFFNYN
;
A
#
# COMPACT_ATOMS: atom_id res chain seq x y z
N PRO A 1 -20.79 -11.96 2.24
CA PRO A 1 -19.65 -12.82 1.87
C PRO A 1 -18.71 -12.08 0.91
N VAL A 2 -17.59 -11.59 1.41
CA VAL A 2 -16.54 -11.03 0.53
C VAL A 2 -15.95 -12.21 -0.21
N THR A 3 -16.25 -12.33 -1.49
CA THR A 3 -15.65 -13.32 -2.38
C THR A 3 -14.15 -13.12 -2.29
N MET A 4 -13.42 -14.09 -1.74
CA MET A 4 -11.97 -14.11 -1.81
C MET A 4 -11.65 -14.13 -3.30
N LEU A 5 -11.20 -13.00 -3.84
CA LEU A 5 -10.55 -12.94 -5.14
C LEU A 5 -9.40 -13.94 -5.06
N GLN A 6 -9.60 -15.11 -5.67
CA GLN A 6 -8.54 -16.09 -5.86
C GLN A 6 -7.42 -15.35 -6.60
N CYS A 7 -6.32 -15.09 -5.90
CA CYS A 7 -5.11 -14.59 -6.53
C CYS A 7 -4.77 -15.60 -7.64
N PRO A 8 -4.70 -15.18 -8.91
CA PRO A 8 -4.53 -16.12 -10.00
C PRO A 8 -3.24 -16.91 -9.81
N GLU A 9 -3.34 -18.22 -10.04
CA GLU A 9 -2.24 -19.15 -9.93
C GLU A 9 -1.04 -18.64 -10.75
N LYS A 10 0.09 -18.44 -10.05
CA LYS A 10 1.47 -18.66 -10.50
C LYS A 10 1.84 -18.30 -11.95
N ASP A 11 1.29 -17.26 -12.55
CA ASP A 11 1.96 -16.59 -13.68
C ASP A 11 2.77 -15.40 -13.14
N PRO A 12 4.08 -15.56 -12.90
CA PRO A 12 4.94 -14.47 -12.42
C PRO A 12 5.06 -13.30 -13.42
N ASN A 13 4.56 -13.46 -14.65
CA ASN A 13 4.58 -12.41 -15.67
C ASN A 13 3.29 -11.58 -15.74
N ASN A 14 2.21 -11.97 -15.04
CA ASN A 14 0.96 -11.22 -15.03
C ASN A 14 0.99 -10.08 -13.99
N THR A 15 1.67 -8.99 -14.34
CA THR A 15 1.83 -7.79 -13.51
C THR A 15 0.51 -7.09 -13.17
N THR A 16 -0.50 -7.18 -14.03
CA THR A 16 -1.81 -6.55 -13.83
C THR A 16 -2.59 -7.26 -12.71
N ALA A 17 -2.63 -8.59 -12.73
CA ALA A 17 -3.28 -9.36 -11.67
C ALA A 17 -2.55 -9.21 -10.32
N MET A 18 -1.22 -9.20 -10.34
CA MET A 18 -0.40 -9.00 -9.14
C MET A 18 -0.61 -7.62 -8.50
N GLY A 19 -0.82 -6.57 -9.32
CA GLY A 19 -1.10 -5.21 -8.84
C GLY A 19 -2.41 -5.06 -8.07
N VAL A 20 -3.45 -5.80 -8.44
CA VAL A 20 -4.78 -5.77 -7.75
C VAL A 20 -4.78 -6.67 -6.51
N CYS A 21 -4.08 -7.81 -6.56
CA CYS A 21 -4.03 -8.76 -5.46
C CYS A 21 -3.29 -8.21 -4.23
N GLN A 22 -2.23 -7.42 -4.41
CA GLN A 22 -1.49 -6.85 -3.28
C GLN A 22 -2.32 -5.84 -2.47
N VAL A 23 -3.14 -4.99 -3.11
CA VAL A 23 -4.03 -4.06 -2.37
C VAL A 23 -5.02 -4.85 -1.53
N SER A 24 -5.61 -5.91 -2.10
CA SER A 24 -6.57 -6.76 -1.40
C SER A 24 -5.95 -7.41 -0.16
N ALA A 25 -4.72 -7.93 -0.28
CA ALA A 25 -4.00 -8.51 0.84
C ALA A 25 -3.70 -7.48 1.94
N ILE A 26 -3.26 -6.27 1.58
CA ILE A 26 -3.04 -5.17 2.54
C ILE A 26 -4.34 -4.82 3.29
N VAL A 27 -5.46 -4.69 2.57
CA VAL A 27 -6.76 -4.37 3.16
C VAL A 27 -7.22 -5.46 4.11
N VAL A 28 -7.09 -6.74 3.73
CA VAL A 28 -7.45 -7.86 4.62
C VAL A 28 -6.56 -7.88 5.86
N ALA A 29 -5.25 -7.69 5.70
CA ALA A 29 -4.31 -7.62 6.82
C ALA A 29 -4.67 -6.48 7.80
N GLY A 30 -5.05 -5.32 7.27
CA GLY A 30 -5.42 -4.14 8.03
C GLY A 30 -6.67 -4.29 8.88
N HIS A 31 -7.60 -5.16 8.47
CA HIS A 31 -8.86 -5.43 9.19
C HIS A 31 -8.83 -6.71 10.03
N SER A 32 -7.81 -7.55 9.86
CA SER A 32 -7.77 -8.84 10.54
C SER A 32 -7.42 -8.66 12.02
N SER A 33 -8.34 -9.09 12.89
CA SER A 33 -8.06 -9.24 14.33
C SER A 33 -7.26 -10.51 14.65
N ASP A 34 -7.20 -11.46 13.70
CA ASP A 34 -6.37 -12.67 13.81
C ASP A 34 -4.92 -12.35 13.40
N PRO A 35 -3.93 -12.46 14.31
CA PRO A 35 -2.53 -12.21 14.03
C PRO A 35 -1.93 -13.13 12.95
N ASN A 36 -2.38 -14.39 12.87
CA ASN A 36 -1.86 -15.35 11.90
C ASN A 36 -2.30 -14.97 10.50
N LYS A 37 -3.60 -14.73 10.32
CA LYS A 37 -4.16 -14.26 9.06
C LYS A 37 -3.59 -12.90 8.65
N LYS A 38 -3.38 -11.98 9.61
CA LYS A 38 -2.71 -10.71 9.35
C LYS A 38 -1.31 -10.94 8.79
N ASN A 39 -0.50 -11.76 9.44
CA ASN A 39 0.88 -12.04 9.02
C ASN A 39 0.95 -12.77 7.67
N GLU A 40 0.04 -13.71 7.42
CA GLU A 40 -0.08 -14.40 6.12
C GLU A 40 -0.33 -13.38 4.99
N MET A 41 -1.33 -12.51 5.15
CA MET A 41 -1.69 -11.52 4.14
C MET A 41 -0.60 -10.46 3.94
N LEU A 42 0.08 -10.03 5.01
CA LEU A 42 1.24 -9.13 4.89
C LEU A 42 2.39 -9.78 4.12
N SER A 43 2.66 -11.06 4.37
CA SER A 43 3.73 -11.78 3.68
C SER A 43 3.41 -11.98 2.20
N LEU A 44 2.14 -12.25 1.88
CA LEU A 44 1.65 -12.31 0.50
C LEU A 44 1.80 -10.95 -0.21
N ALA A 45 1.35 -9.86 0.43
CA ALA A 45 1.46 -8.51 -0.13
C ALA A 45 2.92 -8.13 -0.38
N GLU A 46 3.80 -8.40 0.58
CA GLU A 46 5.25 -8.14 0.50
C GLU A 46 5.90 -8.94 -0.64
N GLN A 47 5.56 -10.23 -0.78
CA GLN A 47 6.06 -11.05 -1.88
C GLN A 47 5.65 -10.50 -3.24
N MET A 48 4.40 -10.07 -3.41
CA MET A 48 3.92 -9.47 -4.65
C MET A 48 4.60 -8.13 -4.93
N LEU A 49 4.64 -7.24 -3.94
CA LEU A 49 5.25 -5.92 -4.07
C LEU A 49 6.75 -6.02 -4.35
N SER A 50 7.48 -6.94 -3.74
CA SER A 50 8.91 -7.14 -4.00
C SER A 50 9.22 -7.55 -5.45
N GLN A 51 8.26 -8.19 -6.14
CA GLN A 51 8.38 -8.51 -7.57
C GLN A 51 8.07 -7.30 -8.45
N LEU A 52 7.12 -6.47 -8.04
CA LEU A 52 6.71 -5.26 -8.76
C LEU A 52 7.74 -4.13 -8.63
N VAL A 53 8.34 -3.98 -7.46
CA VAL A 53 9.36 -2.95 -7.16
C VAL A 53 10.68 -3.22 -7.90
N LYS A 54 10.97 -4.47 -8.30
CA LYS A 54 12.17 -4.82 -9.10
C LYS A 54 12.22 -4.18 -10.49
N LYS A 55 11.16 -3.50 -10.94
CA LYS A 55 11.05 -2.86 -12.26
C LYS A 55 11.05 -1.33 -12.19
N ASP A 56 11.87 -0.71 -11.34
CA ASP A 56 12.00 0.76 -11.18
C ASP A 56 10.67 1.52 -10.94
N ASP A 57 9.59 0.80 -10.65
CA ASP A 57 8.25 1.36 -10.65
C ASP A 57 7.93 1.85 -9.24
N VAL A 58 8.38 3.08 -8.96
CA VAL A 58 8.09 3.83 -7.71
C VAL A 58 6.58 3.94 -7.45
N LYS A 59 5.74 3.64 -8.45
CA LYS A 59 4.30 3.46 -8.34
C LYS A 59 3.85 2.56 -7.18
N TYR A 60 4.65 1.56 -6.79
CA TYR A 60 4.28 0.63 -5.71
C TYR A 60 4.86 1.01 -4.34
N ALA A 61 5.66 2.07 -4.24
CA ALA A 61 6.31 2.49 -2.99
C ALA A 61 5.29 2.77 -1.87
N PHE A 62 4.19 3.44 -2.17
CA PHE A 62 3.14 3.72 -1.19
C PHE A 62 2.53 2.44 -0.58
N ASN A 63 2.30 1.42 -1.40
CA ASN A 63 1.72 0.16 -0.93
C ASN A 63 2.72 -0.64 -0.08
N MET A 64 4.02 -0.56 -0.40
CA MET A 64 5.06 -1.13 0.44
C MET A 64 5.15 -0.43 1.80
N ALA A 65 4.99 0.91 1.83
CA ALA A 65 4.90 1.64 3.08
C ALA A 65 3.72 1.17 3.95
N CYS A 66 2.57 0.85 3.35
CA CYS A 66 1.42 0.31 4.08
C CYS A 66 1.75 -1.04 4.75
N VAL A 67 2.48 -1.92 4.06
CA VAL A 67 2.95 -3.20 4.62
C VAL A 67 3.87 -2.96 5.81
N CYS A 68 4.88 -2.10 5.66
CA CYS A 68 5.79 -1.75 6.77
C CYS A 68 5.02 -1.18 7.96
N ALA A 69 4.06 -0.27 7.72
CA ALA A 69 3.27 0.32 8.78
C ALA A 69 2.43 -0.72 9.55
N LEU A 70 1.79 -1.65 8.83
CA LEU A 70 1.03 -2.74 9.44
C LEU A 70 1.91 -3.73 10.23
N ARG A 71 3.19 -3.85 9.83
CA ARG A 71 4.25 -4.60 10.54
C ARG A 71 4.90 -3.81 11.69
N LYS A 72 4.55 -2.53 11.88
CA LYS A 72 5.20 -1.62 12.86
C LYS A 72 6.68 -1.36 12.56
N ASP A 73 7.06 -1.46 11.29
CA ASP A 73 8.39 -1.12 10.78
C ASP A 73 8.42 0.37 10.39
N GLU A 74 8.80 1.23 11.35
CA GLU A 74 8.86 2.69 11.15
C GLU A 74 9.89 3.08 10.09
N ASP A 75 11.09 2.49 10.12
CA ASP A 75 12.18 2.84 9.21
C ASP A 75 11.84 2.46 7.77
N GLY A 76 11.30 1.26 7.55
CA GLY A 76 10.82 0.83 6.25
C GLY A 76 9.65 1.69 5.76
N CYS A 77 8.68 1.96 6.63
CA CYS A 77 7.53 2.83 6.33
C CYS A 77 7.99 4.21 5.86
N ARG A 78 8.88 4.84 6.63
CA ARG A 78 9.45 6.15 6.31
C ARG A 78 10.18 6.14 4.97
N LYS A 79 11.08 5.19 4.75
CA LYS A 79 11.85 5.06 3.50
C LYS A 79 10.92 5.00 2.28
N TRP A 80 9.89 4.16 2.34
CA TRP A 80 8.97 3.98 1.23
C TRP A 80 8.05 5.19 1.00
N LEU A 81 7.63 5.88 2.06
CA LEU A 81 6.88 7.12 1.95
C LEU A 81 7.72 8.28 1.40
N GLU A 82 8.97 8.41 1.83
CA GLU A 82 9.90 9.41 1.28
C GLU A 82 10.13 9.16 -0.22
N LEU A 83 10.36 7.91 -0.62
CA LEU A 83 10.49 7.56 -2.04
C LEU A 83 9.20 7.85 -2.84
N ALA A 84 8.03 7.49 -2.30
CA ALA A 84 6.75 7.82 -2.95
C ALA A 84 6.56 9.34 -3.08
N ASN A 85 6.95 10.10 -2.06
CA ASN A 85 6.87 11.55 -2.02
C ASN A 85 7.80 12.24 -3.04
N GLU A 86 9.04 11.78 -3.17
CA GLU A 86 10.02 12.29 -4.15
C GLU A 86 9.50 12.17 -5.59
N HIS A 87 8.72 11.13 -5.86
CA HIS A 87 8.15 10.85 -7.18
C HIS A 87 6.70 11.33 -7.35
N GLY A 88 6.14 12.06 -6.39
CA GLY A 88 4.75 12.55 -6.46
C GLY A 88 3.68 11.45 -6.42
N ASN A 89 4.04 10.28 -5.93
CA ASN A 89 3.21 9.06 -5.88
C ASN A 89 2.54 8.84 -4.52
N LEU A 90 2.44 9.87 -3.68
CA LEU A 90 1.60 9.82 -2.49
C LEU A 90 0.13 9.94 -2.92
N ALA A 91 -0.55 8.81 -3.12
CA ALA A 91 -1.91 8.79 -3.67
C ALA A 91 -2.98 9.16 -2.63
N TYR A 92 -3.72 10.25 -2.87
CA TYR A 92 -4.90 10.64 -2.07
C TYR A 92 -6.19 9.91 -2.49
N ASN A 93 -6.35 9.60 -3.79
CA ASN A 93 -7.68 9.36 -4.38
C ASN A 93 -8.35 8.01 -4.08
N ASN A 94 -7.60 6.93 -3.85
CA ASN A 94 -8.19 5.59 -3.64
C ASN A 94 -7.94 5.01 -2.24
N ASN A 95 -7.17 5.69 -1.40
CA ASN A 95 -6.57 5.09 -0.22
C ASN A 95 -6.73 5.93 1.06
N TYR A 96 -7.65 6.89 1.11
CA TYR A 96 -7.97 7.63 2.34
C TYR A 96 -8.35 6.67 3.49
N PHE A 97 -9.01 5.56 3.15
CA PHE A 97 -9.27 4.45 4.07
C PHE A 97 -7.96 3.84 4.65
N LEU A 98 -6.90 3.74 3.86
CA LEU A 98 -5.63 3.13 4.30
C LEU A 98 -4.81 4.10 5.19
N LEU A 99 -4.94 5.41 4.97
CA LEU A 99 -4.16 6.44 5.67
C LEU A 99 -4.42 6.46 7.18
N ASN A 100 -5.69 6.59 7.56
CA ASN A 100 -6.08 6.62 8.98
C ASN A 100 -5.94 5.25 9.66
N ASN A 101 -6.15 4.16 8.92
CA ASN A 101 -6.10 2.82 9.50
C ASN A 101 -4.68 2.27 9.67
N PHE A 102 -3.73 2.64 8.81
CA PHE A 102 -2.41 1.99 8.81
C PHE A 102 -1.29 2.87 9.36
N PHE A 103 -1.36 4.19 9.16
CA PHE A 103 -0.27 5.10 9.55
C PHE A 103 -0.59 5.93 10.81
N GLY A 104 -1.68 5.63 11.52
CA GLY A 104 -2.17 6.46 12.62
C GLY A 104 -1.13 6.80 13.71
N GLU A 105 -0.23 5.88 14.03
CA GLU A 105 0.86 6.14 14.99
C GLU A 105 1.99 7.00 14.43
N PHE A 106 2.18 6.98 13.10
CA PHE A 106 3.19 7.77 12.40
C PHE A 106 2.68 9.15 12.01
N ALA A 107 1.37 9.36 11.94
CA ALA A 107 0.73 10.62 11.55
C ALA A 107 1.20 11.82 12.41
N ASN A 108 1.52 11.58 13.69
CA ASN A 108 1.98 12.61 14.60
C ASN A 108 3.50 12.86 14.55
N LYS A 109 4.25 12.05 13.81
CA LYS A 109 5.71 12.16 13.70
C LYS A 109 6.09 13.34 12.82
N GLU A 110 7.14 14.06 13.22
CA GLU A 110 7.63 15.23 12.48
C GLU A 110 8.09 14.90 11.05
N TRP A 111 8.64 13.71 10.81
CA TRP A 111 9.02 13.28 9.46
C TRP A 111 7.78 13.07 8.57
N PHE A 112 6.70 12.54 9.12
CA PHE A 112 5.47 12.24 8.38
C PHE A 112 4.74 13.53 7.97
N LYS A 113 4.72 14.52 8.86
CA LYS A 113 4.15 15.85 8.59
C LYS A 113 4.87 16.62 7.48
N LYS A 114 6.12 16.27 7.17
CA LYS A 114 6.92 16.89 6.10
C LYS A 114 6.63 16.31 4.71
N LEU A 115 5.92 15.18 4.64
CA LEU A 115 5.51 14.58 3.38
C LEU A 115 4.46 15.47 2.69
N LYS A 116 4.62 15.66 1.37
CA LYS A 116 3.73 16.45 0.53
C LYS A 116 2.62 15.55 0.01
N TRP A 117 1.60 15.35 0.83
CA TRP A 117 0.37 14.70 0.42
C TRP A 117 -0.26 15.53 -0.70
N THR A 118 -0.29 15.01 -1.92
CA THR A 118 -0.92 15.70 -3.05
C THR A 118 -2.43 15.60 -2.92
N ASP A 119 -3.15 16.69 -3.15
CA ASP A 119 -4.59 16.63 -3.38
C ASP A 119 -4.87 15.80 -4.65
N PRO A 120 -6.08 15.22 -4.80
CA PRO A 120 -6.52 14.62 -6.05
C PRO A 120 -6.15 15.48 -7.26
N PRO A 121 -5.59 14.95 -8.36
CA PRO A 121 -5.57 15.69 -9.61
C PRO A 121 -7.01 16.11 -9.97
N ILE A 122 -7.23 17.42 -10.13
CA ILE A 122 -8.51 18.11 -10.36
C ILE A 122 -9.37 17.46 -11.46
N TRP A 123 -8.74 16.78 -12.43
CA TRP A 123 -9.41 16.08 -13.54
C TRP A 123 -10.30 14.89 -13.14
N PHE A 124 -10.29 14.46 -11.88
CA PHE A 124 -11.17 13.39 -11.37
C PHE A 124 -12.57 13.86 -10.94
N PHE A 125 -12.80 15.17 -10.73
CA PHE A 125 -14.12 15.70 -10.36
C PHE A 125 -15.07 15.92 -11.54
N ASN A 126 -14.67 15.54 -12.77
CA ASN A 126 -15.46 15.72 -14.00
C ASN A 126 -16.10 14.40 -14.50
N TYR A 127 -16.64 13.59 -13.60
CA TYR A 127 -17.66 12.61 -13.95
C TYR A 127 -18.90 12.87 -13.10
N ASN A 128 -19.67 13.88 -13.53
CA ASN A 128 -21.10 14.00 -13.21
C ASN A 128 -21.90 13.03 -14.08
#